data_AF-A9UTH4-F1
#
_entry.id   AF-A9UTH4-F1
#
_cell.length_a   1.000
_cell.length_b   1.000
_cell.length_c   1.000
_cell.angle_alpha   90.00
_cell.angle_beta   90.00
_cell.angle_gamma   90.00
#
_symmetry.space_group_name_H-M   'P 1'
#
loop_
_entity.id
_entity.type
_entity.pdbx_description
1 polymer ?
#
loop_
_entity_poly.entity_id
_entity_poly.type
_entity_poly.pdbx_seq_one_letter_code
_entity_poly.pdbx_strand_id
1 'polypeptide(L)'
;MANIVLHRFYWSFKPVDPDADDERWERVHEFNARLVERNVRILRGFWVKVGQYMSSRGDVMPAAWVRELSKLQDAMPKRSGHEVRADIEAELGCPLDTVFTDFEDVALASASIAQVHRATLKTGQQVVCKVQHRNIQTIMKHDLQNLFVIVDWVAYFDPSYDFRPVLDEWSKVAVKELDFRNEMLSSERVRANMADAKLDVIVPAMFKKYCTERLLTMEFAKGFKVTDSELLDAHGIDREALMRRICQAFAHQVYVQGFFNCDPHPGNLLIQVGEDGTARPVLLDYGMCRELNDEKRIAFAR
;
A
#
# COMPACT_ATOMS: atom_id res chain seq x y z
N MET A 1 7.54 -5.87 25.18
CA MET A 1 8.53 -6.65 24.40
C MET A 1 9.73 -7.14 25.23
N ALA A 2 10.16 -6.47 26.30
CA ALA A 2 11.09 -7.06 27.27
C ALA A 2 10.56 -8.38 27.91
N ASN A 3 9.23 -8.58 27.93
CA ASN A 3 8.60 -9.76 28.52
C ASN A 3 8.56 -11.04 27.66
N ILE A 4 8.77 -10.99 26.34
CA ILE A 4 8.77 -12.23 25.53
C ILE A 4 10.09 -13.00 25.74
N VAL A 5 11.19 -12.28 25.94
CA VAL A 5 12.51 -12.85 26.21
C VAL A 5 12.75 -13.09 27.71
N LEU A 6 12.30 -12.20 28.60
CA LEU A 6 12.46 -12.39 30.05
C LEU A 6 11.58 -13.52 30.61
N HIS A 7 10.40 -13.79 30.03
CA HIS A 7 9.47 -14.77 30.62
C HIS A 7 9.87 -16.22 30.30
N ARG A 8 10.46 -16.49 29.13
CA ARG A 8 11.02 -17.83 28.81
C ARG A 8 12.21 -18.18 29.71
N PHE A 9 12.94 -17.17 30.20
CA PHE A 9 14.08 -17.35 31.12
C PHE A 9 13.66 -17.46 32.59
N TYR A 10 12.54 -16.83 33.00
CA TYR A 10 12.05 -16.86 34.39
C TYR A 10 11.26 -18.14 34.75
N TRP A 11 10.69 -18.86 33.78
CA TRP A 11 9.73 -19.94 34.03
C TRP A 11 10.19 -21.37 33.71
N SER A 12 11.47 -21.60 33.42
CA SER A 12 12.04 -22.95 33.30
C SER A 12 11.96 -23.81 34.57
N PHE A 13 11.32 -23.34 35.65
CA PHE A 13 11.34 -23.98 36.98
C PHE A 13 9.98 -24.15 37.68
N LYS A 14 8.83 -23.99 37.03
CA LYS A 14 7.54 -24.40 37.64
C LYS A 14 6.59 -25.09 36.65
N PRO A 15 5.89 -26.16 37.08
CA PRO A 15 4.88 -26.83 36.27
C PRO A 15 3.63 -25.96 36.20
N VAL A 16 3.06 -25.78 35.00
CA VAL A 16 1.89 -24.92 34.76
C VAL A 16 0.83 -25.71 34.00
N ASP A 17 -0.42 -25.50 34.39
CA ASP A 17 -1.67 -26.11 33.90
C ASP A 17 -2.00 -25.66 32.45
N PRO A 18 -2.24 -26.58 31.48
CA PRO A 18 -2.42 -26.26 30.06
C PRO A 18 -3.62 -25.37 29.72
N ASP A 19 -4.77 -25.54 30.38
CA ASP A 19 -6.01 -24.82 30.00
C ASP A 19 -6.05 -23.38 30.54
N ALA A 20 -5.32 -23.12 31.62
CA ALA A 20 -5.09 -21.76 32.14
C ALA A 20 -4.08 -20.97 31.29
N ASP A 21 -3.37 -21.65 30.38
CA ASP A 21 -2.32 -21.08 29.53
C ASP A 21 -2.95 -20.34 28.33
N ASP A 22 -3.94 -20.91 27.65
CA ASP A 22 -4.51 -20.34 26.41
C ASP A 22 -5.22 -18.99 26.61
N GLU A 23 -6.10 -18.87 27.60
CA GLU A 23 -6.80 -17.61 27.87
C GLU A 23 -5.83 -16.53 28.42
N ARG A 24 -4.80 -16.96 29.15
CA ARG A 24 -3.73 -16.06 29.62
C ARG A 24 -2.83 -15.62 28.45
N TRP A 25 -2.50 -16.52 27.53
CA TRP A 25 -1.74 -16.25 26.32
C TRP A 25 -2.47 -15.26 25.41
N GLU A 26 -3.76 -15.47 25.16
CA GLU A 26 -4.55 -14.58 24.32
C GLU A 26 -4.61 -13.17 24.92
N ARG A 27 -4.80 -13.04 26.24
CA ARG A 27 -4.74 -11.74 26.95
C ARG A 27 -3.39 -11.04 26.79
N VAL A 28 -2.28 -11.79 26.86
CA VAL A 28 -0.93 -11.24 26.68
C VAL A 28 -0.70 -10.82 25.23
N HIS A 29 -1.16 -11.60 24.25
CA HIS A 29 -1.08 -11.22 22.84
C HIS A 29 -1.90 -9.98 22.56
N GLU A 30 -3.13 -9.89 23.08
CA GLU A 30 -4.01 -8.73 22.88
C GLU A 30 -3.43 -7.45 23.48
N PHE A 31 -2.90 -7.52 24.71
CA PHE A 31 -2.24 -6.36 25.34
C PHE A 31 -1.03 -5.88 24.53
N ASN A 32 -0.15 -6.79 24.12
CA ASN A 32 1.04 -6.43 23.35
C ASN A 32 0.69 -5.95 21.94
N ALA A 33 -0.30 -6.57 21.27
CA ALA A 33 -0.76 -6.17 19.95
C ALA A 33 -1.26 -4.72 19.97
N ARG A 34 -2.11 -4.36 20.94
CA ARG A 34 -2.59 -2.98 21.13
C ARG A 34 -1.45 -2.00 21.42
N LEU A 35 -0.46 -2.41 22.22
CA LEU A 35 0.69 -1.57 22.54
C LEU A 35 1.55 -1.29 21.29
N VAL A 36 1.85 -2.33 20.50
CA VAL A 36 2.62 -2.20 19.27
C VAL A 36 1.86 -1.37 18.25
N GLU A 37 0.59 -1.66 18.05
CA GLU A 37 -0.31 -0.92 17.15
C GLU A 37 -0.27 0.59 17.45
N ARG A 38 -0.41 0.97 18.73
CA ARG A 38 -0.35 2.37 19.15
C ARG A 38 1.02 3.01 18.86
N ASN A 39 2.11 2.29 19.13
CA ASN A 39 3.45 2.79 18.86
C ASN A 39 3.72 2.94 17.36
N VAL A 40 3.23 1.99 16.55
CA VAL A 40 3.30 2.08 15.08
C VAL A 40 2.54 3.29 14.56
N ARG A 41 1.36 3.62 15.11
CA ARG A 41 0.65 4.88 14.76
C ARG A 41 1.44 6.14 15.10
N ILE A 42 2.21 6.13 16.19
CA ILE A 42 3.03 7.26 16.60
C ILE A 42 4.26 7.41 15.69
N LEU A 43 4.95 6.29 15.41
CA LEU A 43 6.13 6.26 14.55
C LEU A 43 5.82 6.57 13.08
N ARG A 44 4.65 6.12 12.59
CA ARG A 44 4.16 6.31 11.21
C ARG A 44 5.15 5.71 10.18
N GLY A 45 5.03 6.16 8.94
CA GLY A 45 5.98 5.83 7.87
C GLY A 45 6.09 4.33 7.62
N PHE A 46 7.31 3.80 7.68
CA PHE A 46 7.59 2.41 7.33
C PHE A 46 6.98 1.41 8.32
N TRP A 47 6.90 1.75 9.61
CA TRP A 47 6.32 0.88 10.63
C TRP A 47 4.86 0.52 10.37
N VAL A 48 4.11 1.44 9.75
CA VAL A 48 2.71 1.20 9.36
C VAL A 48 2.65 0.09 8.32
N LYS A 49 3.58 0.10 7.36
CA LYS A 49 3.68 -0.94 6.33
C LYS A 49 4.09 -2.29 6.91
N VAL A 50 4.99 -2.30 7.89
CA VAL A 50 5.34 -3.50 8.66
C VAL A 50 4.12 -4.07 9.37
N GLY A 51 3.35 -3.21 10.06
CA GLY A 51 2.11 -3.60 10.72
C GLY A 51 1.06 -4.15 9.74
N GLN A 52 0.89 -3.51 8.59
CA GLN A 52 -0.03 -3.96 7.53
C GLN A 52 0.33 -5.36 7.03
N TYR A 53 1.62 -5.64 6.77
CA TYR A 53 2.04 -6.97 6.34
C TYR A 53 1.92 -8.02 7.43
N MET A 54 2.28 -7.69 8.67
CA MET A 54 2.04 -8.61 9.78
C MET A 54 0.53 -8.92 9.91
N SER A 55 -0.34 -7.94 9.67
CA SER A 55 -1.79 -8.16 9.71
C SER A 55 -2.30 -9.05 8.58
N SER A 56 -1.62 -9.11 7.43
CA SER A 56 -2.02 -10.01 6.33
C SER A 56 -1.49 -11.44 6.50
N ARG A 57 -0.55 -11.66 7.41
CA ARG A 57 0.07 -12.97 7.68
C ARG A 57 -0.60 -13.72 8.83
N GLY A 58 -1.91 -13.97 8.72
CA GLY A 58 -2.65 -14.78 9.69
C GLY A 58 -2.19 -16.24 9.79
N ASP A 59 -1.38 -16.71 8.84
CA ASP A 59 -0.69 -18.00 8.85
C ASP A 59 0.47 -18.05 9.86
N VAL A 60 1.05 -16.91 10.21
CA VAL A 60 2.21 -16.79 11.12
C VAL A 60 1.84 -16.04 12.40
N MET A 61 0.92 -15.07 12.32
CA MET A 61 0.59 -14.16 13.41
C MET A 61 -0.65 -14.62 14.20
N PRO A 62 -0.63 -14.54 15.54
CA PRO A 62 -1.82 -14.83 16.34
C PRO A 62 -3.00 -13.90 16.01
N ALA A 63 -4.23 -14.39 16.19
CA ALA A 63 -5.45 -13.68 15.79
C ALA A 63 -5.58 -12.28 16.43
N ALA A 64 -5.17 -12.11 17.68
CA ALA A 64 -5.13 -10.81 18.34
C ALA A 64 -4.24 -9.78 17.61
N TRP A 65 -3.09 -10.20 17.06
CA TRP A 65 -2.18 -9.31 16.34
C TRP A 65 -2.74 -8.91 14.98
N VAL A 66 -3.30 -9.88 14.25
CA VAL A 66 -3.98 -9.61 12.97
C VAL A 66 -5.08 -8.57 13.17
N ARG A 67 -5.99 -8.82 14.11
CA ARG A 67 -7.13 -7.94 14.42
C ARG A 67 -6.72 -6.51 14.76
N GLU A 68 -5.70 -6.35 15.61
CA GLU A 68 -5.27 -5.02 16.04
C GLU A 68 -4.48 -4.29 14.95
N LEU A 69 -3.51 -4.95 14.31
CA LEU A 69 -2.68 -4.33 13.28
C LEU A 69 -3.43 -4.00 12.00
N SER A 70 -4.52 -4.72 11.67
CA SER A 70 -5.39 -4.35 10.54
C SER A 70 -5.96 -2.92 10.66
N LYS A 71 -6.10 -2.39 11.89
CA LYS A 71 -6.57 -1.01 12.11
C LYS A 71 -5.60 0.06 11.59
N LEU A 72 -4.36 -0.30 11.28
CA LEU A 72 -3.35 0.61 10.73
C LEU A 72 -3.59 0.94 9.25
N GLN A 73 -4.48 0.22 8.56
CA GLN A 73 -4.77 0.42 7.14
C GLN A 73 -5.40 1.80 6.84
N ASP A 74 -6.15 2.39 7.78
CA ASP A 74 -6.94 3.61 7.55
C ASP A 74 -6.44 4.87 8.28
N ALA A 75 -5.27 4.81 8.92
CA ALA A 75 -4.97 5.72 10.04
C ALA A 75 -3.94 6.82 9.79
N MET A 76 -3.54 7.11 8.54
CA MET A 76 -2.47 8.07 8.31
C MET A 76 -2.97 9.52 8.41
N PRO A 77 -2.48 10.31 9.40
CA PRO A 77 -2.87 11.69 9.54
C PRO A 77 -2.40 12.52 8.35
N LYS A 78 -3.22 13.49 7.96
CA LYS A 78 -3.00 14.37 6.81
C LYS A 78 -2.14 15.57 7.26
N ARG A 79 -1.09 15.88 6.49
CA ARG A 79 -0.32 17.13 6.60
C ARG A 79 -1.16 18.28 6.04
N SER A 80 -0.85 19.51 6.45
CA SER A 80 -1.55 20.70 5.97
C SER A 80 -1.30 20.90 4.48
N GLY A 81 -2.33 21.40 3.76
CA GLY A 81 -2.20 21.70 2.33
C GLY A 81 -1.04 22.64 2.02
N HIS A 82 -0.81 23.65 2.87
CA HIS A 82 0.30 24.59 2.73
C HIS A 82 1.68 23.93 2.69
N GLU A 83 1.94 22.94 3.55
CA GLU A 83 3.20 22.19 3.51
C GLU A 83 3.35 21.40 2.22
N VAL A 84 2.26 20.76 1.76
CA VAL A 84 2.27 19.96 0.53
C VAL A 84 2.46 20.84 -0.70
N ARG A 85 1.87 22.04 -0.74
CA ARG A 85 2.10 23.01 -1.81
C ARG A 85 3.58 23.34 -1.94
N ALA A 86 4.23 23.69 -0.83
CA ALA A 86 5.66 24.00 -0.83
C ALA A 86 6.52 22.81 -1.29
N ASP A 87 6.16 21.59 -0.89
CA ASP A 87 6.84 20.38 -1.35
C ASP A 87 6.66 20.18 -2.88
N ILE A 88 5.46 20.42 -3.44
CA ILE A 88 5.22 20.35 -4.89
C ILE A 88 5.98 21.44 -5.65
N GLU A 89 5.98 22.68 -5.16
CA GLU A 89 6.70 23.79 -5.79
C GLU A 89 8.21 23.53 -5.85
N ALA A 90 8.76 22.94 -4.80
CA ALA A 90 10.16 22.54 -4.76
C ALA A 90 10.50 21.47 -5.81
N GLU A 91 9.62 20.47 -6.00
CA GLU A 91 9.80 19.43 -7.01
C GLU A 91 9.64 19.96 -8.44
N LEU A 92 8.71 20.88 -8.67
CA LEU A 92 8.44 21.45 -9.99
C LEU A 92 9.35 22.65 -10.35
N GLY A 93 10.08 23.19 -9.37
CA GLY A 93 10.96 24.35 -9.54
C GLY A 93 10.25 25.66 -9.91
N CYS A 94 8.94 25.74 -9.67
CA CYS A 94 8.12 26.91 -9.99
C CYS A 94 6.91 27.03 -9.04
N PRO A 95 6.31 28.23 -8.91
CA PRO A 95 5.13 28.43 -8.09
C PRO A 95 3.94 27.59 -8.58
N LEU A 96 3.13 27.09 -7.65
CA LEU A 96 2.04 26.16 -7.94
C LEU A 96 1.01 26.75 -8.92
N ASP A 97 0.73 28.05 -8.74
CA ASP A 97 -0.17 28.85 -9.58
C ASP A 97 0.32 29.02 -11.02
N THR A 98 1.55 28.61 -11.36
CA THR A 98 2.02 28.57 -12.75
C THR A 98 1.56 27.31 -13.47
N VAL A 99 1.31 26.22 -12.73
CA VAL A 99 0.98 24.89 -13.26
C VAL A 99 -0.51 24.58 -13.10
N PHE A 100 -1.08 24.94 -11.96
CA PHE A 100 -2.46 24.62 -11.59
C PHE A 100 -3.33 25.88 -11.57
N THR A 101 -4.58 25.76 -12.00
CA THR A 101 -5.63 26.78 -11.78
C THR A 101 -6.27 26.63 -10.41
N ASP A 102 -6.31 25.41 -9.90
CA ASP A 102 -6.90 25.09 -8.60
C ASP A 102 -6.15 23.92 -7.97
N PHE A 103 -6.03 23.95 -6.64
CA PHE A 103 -5.39 22.91 -5.86
C PHE A 103 -6.14 22.76 -4.54
N GLU A 104 -6.65 21.56 -4.27
CA GLU A 104 -7.41 21.28 -3.06
C GLU A 104 -6.46 21.05 -1.88
N ASP A 105 -6.48 21.95 -0.89
CA ASP A 105 -5.65 21.86 0.32
C ASP A 105 -6.03 20.68 1.22
N VAL A 106 -7.27 20.21 1.10
CA VAL A 106 -7.75 19.02 1.80
C VAL A 106 -7.30 17.79 1.03
N ALA A 107 -6.50 16.93 1.66
CA ALA A 107 -6.05 15.71 1.01
C ALA A 107 -7.23 14.76 0.74
N LEU A 108 -7.27 14.22 -0.48
CA LEU A 108 -8.21 13.17 -0.88
C LEU A 108 -7.93 11.89 -0.09
N ALA A 109 -6.67 11.51 0.00
CA ALA A 109 -6.20 10.33 0.73
C ALA A 109 -4.80 10.56 1.31
N SER A 110 -4.44 9.79 2.33
CA SER A 110 -3.09 9.74 2.88
C SER A 110 -2.68 8.27 3.03
N ALA A 111 -1.52 7.93 2.48
CA ALA A 111 -0.93 6.60 2.52
C ALA A 111 0.36 6.62 3.35
N SER A 112 1.01 5.47 3.46
CA SER A 112 2.22 5.26 4.27
C SER A 112 3.39 6.17 3.90
N ILE A 113 3.65 6.36 2.60
CA ILE A 113 4.80 7.13 2.11
C ILE A 113 4.42 8.47 1.46
N ALA A 114 3.14 8.70 1.19
CA ALA A 114 2.68 9.87 0.45
C ALA A 114 1.26 10.32 0.80
N GLN A 115 0.97 11.56 0.44
CA GLN A 115 -0.34 12.19 0.54
C GLN A 115 -0.86 12.55 -0.85
N VAL A 116 -2.17 12.44 -1.04
CA VAL A 116 -2.83 12.57 -2.33
C VAL A 116 -3.75 13.78 -2.33
N HIS A 117 -3.53 14.70 -3.27
CA HIS A 117 -4.31 15.92 -3.44
C HIS A 117 -4.94 15.98 -4.82
N ARG A 118 -6.12 16.59 -4.91
CA ARG A 118 -6.77 16.88 -6.18
C ARG A 118 -6.37 18.28 -6.65
N ALA A 119 -6.17 18.42 -7.95
CA ALA A 119 -5.83 19.69 -8.58
C ALA A 119 -6.40 19.79 -9.99
N THR A 120 -6.41 20.99 -10.54
CA THR A 120 -6.76 21.25 -11.94
C THR A 120 -5.60 21.96 -12.61
N LEU A 121 -5.09 21.38 -13.70
CA LEU A 121 -4.02 21.98 -14.50
C LEU A 121 -4.54 23.23 -15.22
N LYS A 122 -3.64 24.15 -15.61
CA LYS A 122 -4.00 25.29 -16.47
C LYS A 122 -4.58 24.91 -17.82
N THR A 123 -4.35 23.68 -18.28
CA THR A 123 -4.99 23.11 -19.47
C THR A 123 -6.45 22.74 -19.26
N GLY A 124 -6.97 22.86 -18.03
CA GLY A 124 -8.34 22.51 -17.64
C GLY A 124 -8.52 21.04 -17.21
N GLN A 125 -7.47 20.22 -17.29
CA GLN A 125 -7.54 18.80 -16.95
C GLN A 125 -7.50 18.61 -15.43
N GLN A 126 -8.41 17.77 -14.91
CA GLN A 126 -8.41 17.37 -13.50
C GLN A 126 -7.37 16.28 -13.26
N VAL A 127 -6.55 16.47 -12.23
CA VAL A 127 -5.44 15.58 -11.89
C VAL A 127 -5.39 15.30 -10.40
N VAL A 128 -4.64 14.26 -10.08
CA VAL A 128 -4.26 13.88 -8.73
C VAL A 128 -2.76 14.01 -8.59
N CYS A 129 -2.32 14.69 -7.54
CA CYS A 129 -0.92 14.83 -7.15
C CYS A 129 -0.66 13.97 -5.91
N LYS A 130 0.09 12.88 -6.07
CA LYS A 130 0.62 12.04 -4.98
C LYS A 130 2.01 12.57 -4.63
N VAL A 131 2.15 13.10 -3.42
CA VAL A 131 3.36 13.79 -2.94
C VAL A 131 3.95 13.01 -1.77
N GLN A 132 5.23 12.67 -1.84
CA GLN A 132 5.89 11.96 -0.74
C GLN A 132 5.95 12.78 0.54
N HIS A 133 5.83 12.10 1.68
CA HIS A 133 6.06 12.75 2.97
C HIS A 133 7.51 13.26 3.06
N ARG A 134 7.69 14.42 3.69
CA ARG A 134 9.03 15.00 3.86
C ARG A 134 9.90 14.06 4.70
N ASN A 135 11.18 13.94 4.32
CA ASN A 135 12.16 13.06 4.98
C ASN A 135 11.81 11.56 5.00
N ILE A 136 10.80 11.10 4.24
CA ILE A 136 10.39 9.69 4.26
C ILE A 136 11.53 8.73 3.91
N GLN A 137 12.43 9.12 3.01
CA GLN A 137 13.59 8.29 2.66
C GLN A 137 14.52 8.05 3.86
N THR A 138 14.84 9.11 4.60
CA THR A 138 15.69 9.04 5.81
C THR A 138 15.00 8.26 6.92
N ILE A 139 13.71 8.53 7.14
CA ILE A 139 12.88 7.82 8.14
C ILE A 139 12.86 6.33 7.80
N MET A 140 12.53 5.97 6.56
CA MET A 140 12.45 4.59 6.10
C MET A 140 13.80 3.87 6.21
N LYS A 141 14.91 4.55 5.91
CA LYS A 141 16.25 4.00 6.10
C LYS A 141 16.54 3.67 7.57
N HIS A 142 16.23 4.58 8.49
CA HIS A 142 16.40 4.33 9.93
C HIS A 142 15.44 3.25 10.46
N ASP A 143 14.20 3.23 9.97
CA ASP A 143 13.21 2.22 10.33
C ASP A 143 13.66 0.83 9.88
N LEU A 144 14.18 0.70 8.65
CA LEU A 144 14.76 -0.55 8.15
C LEU A 144 15.94 -1.00 9.02
N GLN A 145 16.86 -0.09 9.37
CA GLN A 145 17.99 -0.41 10.26
C GLN A 145 17.52 -0.92 11.63
N ASN A 146 16.53 -0.26 12.22
CA ASN A 146 15.94 -0.69 13.49
C ASN A 146 15.27 -2.05 13.36
N LEU A 147 14.59 -2.31 12.24
CA LEU A 147 13.94 -3.59 11.98
C LEU A 147 14.96 -4.73 11.81
N PHE A 148 16.10 -4.49 11.15
CA PHE A 148 17.20 -5.46 11.08
C PHE A 148 17.68 -5.84 12.47
N VAL A 149 17.92 -4.85 13.34
CA VAL A 149 18.32 -5.12 14.73
C VAL A 149 17.27 -5.98 15.45
N ILE A 150 15.99 -5.65 15.33
CA ILE A 150 14.91 -6.45 15.96
C ILE A 150 14.90 -7.88 15.43
N VAL A 151 15.00 -8.07 14.11
CA VAL A 151 15.00 -9.40 13.49
C VAL A 151 16.23 -10.21 13.93
N ASP A 152 17.40 -9.59 14.04
CA ASP A 152 18.61 -10.24 14.54
C ASP A 152 18.45 -10.71 15.99
N TRP A 153 17.83 -9.88 16.85
CA TRP A 153 17.51 -10.27 18.22
C TRP A 153 16.51 -11.43 18.28
N VAL A 154 15.48 -11.42 17.41
CA VAL A 154 14.52 -12.52 17.33
C VAL A 154 15.21 -13.81 16.90
N ALA A 155 16.01 -13.79 15.84
CA ALA A 155 16.75 -14.95 15.35
C ALA A 155 17.78 -15.46 16.39
N TYR A 156 18.34 -14.57 17.22
CA TYR A 156 19.23 -14.96 18.31
C TYR A 156 18.51 -15.73 19.43
N PHE A 157 17.30 -15.29 19.82
CA PHE A 157 16.53 -15.92 20.90
C PHE A 157 15.66 -17.10 20.44
N ASP A 158 15.24 -17.11 19.19
CA ASP A 158 14.50 -18.21 18.58
C ASP A 158 14.98 -18.45 17.13
N PRO A 159 16.04 -19.26 16.95
CA PRO A 159 16.63 -19.53 15.65
C PRO A 159 15.69 -20.16 14.62
N SER A 160 14.53 -20.69 15.07
CA SER A 160 13.52 -21.25 14.17
C SER A 160 12.76 -20.17 13.37
N TYR A 161 12.86 -18.91 13.78
CA TYR A 161 12.22 -17.75 13.16
C TYR A 161 13.25 -16.77 12.56
N ASP A 162 13.94 -17.21 11.51
CA ASP A 162 14.87 -16.34 10.76
C ASP A 162 14.14 -15.52 9.68
N PHE A 163 13.80 -14.28 10.01
CA PHE A 163 13.15 -13.35 9.09
C PHE A 163 14.13 -12.52 8.25
N ARG A 164 15.46 -12.70 8.38
CA ARG A 164 16.45 -11.89 7.67
C ARG A 164 16.29 -11.94 6.14
N PRO A 165 16.08 -13.12 5.51
CA PRO A 165 15.89 -13.18 4.06
C PRO A 165 14.65 -12.41 3.57
N VAL A 166 13.59 -12.42 4.37
CA VAL A 166 12.35 -11.68 4.08
C VAL A 166 12.61 -10.18 4.15
N LEU A 167 13.32 -9.74 5.19
CA LEU A 167 13.65 -8.33 5.40
C LEU A 167 14.60 -7.79 4.32
N ASP A 168 15.56 -8.58 3.87
CA ASP A 168 16.47 -8.22 2.77
C ASP A 168 15.70 -7.95 1.47
N GLU A 169 14.79 -8.85 1.09
CA GLU A 169 13.96 -8.65 -0.10
C GLU A 169 13.04 -7.43 0.04
N TRP A 170 12.46 -7.25 1.23
CA TRP A 170 11.63 -6.10 1.54
C TRP A 170 12.36 -4.77 1.44
N SER A 171 13.60 -4.69 1.91
CA SER A 171 14.42 -3.48 1.84
C SER A 171 14.65 -3.04 0.39
N LYS A 172 14.88 -3.99 -0.52
CA LYS A 172 15.05 -3.73 -1.96
C LYS A 172 13.78 -3.18 -2.60
N VAL A 173 12.62 -3.73 -2.20
CA VAL A 173 11.32 -3.27 -2.71
C VAL A 173 10.98 -1.88 -2.16
N ALA A 174 11.20 -1.65 -0.86
CA ALA A 174 10.91 -0.38 -0.22
C ALA A 174 11.68 0.79 -0.86
N VAL A 175 12.96 0.59 -1.19
CA VAL A 175 13.77 1.62 -1.88
C VAL A 175 13.23 1.94 -3.27
N LYS A 176 12.74 0.93 -4.02
CA LYS A 176 12.14 1.17 -5.34
C LYS A 176 10.86 1.99 -5.26
N GLU A 177 10.10 1.81 -4.19
CA GLU A 177 8.83 2.49 -3.95
C GLU A 177 9.00 3.98 -3.60
N LEU A 178 10.20 4.38 -3.15
CA LEU A 178 10.56 5.78 -2.90
C LEU A 178 10.86 6.57 -4.16
N ASP A 179 10.89 5.95 -5.33
CA ASP A 179 11.06 6.64 -6.61
C ASP A 179 9.79 6.51 -7.45
N PHE A 180 8.98 7.55 -7.43
CA PHE A 180 7.71 7.61 -8.15
C PHE A 180 7.84 7.58 -9.67
N ARG A 181 9.04 7.76 -10.22
CA ARG A 181 9.27 7.53 -11.66
C ARG A 181 9.07 6.06 -12.01
N ASN A 182 9.41 5.13 -11.11
CA ASN A 182 9.18 3.69 -11.32
C ASN A 182 7.68 3.37 -11.38
N GLU A 183 6.90 3.96 -10.46
CA GLU A 183 5.43 3.81 -10.44
C GLU A 183 4.82 4.41 -11.71
N MET A 184 5.24 5.61 -12.12
CA MET A 184 4.80 6.25 -13.35
C MET A 184 5.05 5.38 -14.59
N LEU A 185 6.27 4.87 -14.75
CA LEU A 185 6.65 4.01 -15.89
C LEU A 185 5.88 2.69 -15.89
N SER A 186 5.67 2.10 -14.71
CA SER A 186 4.91 0.87 -14.55
C SER A 186 3.44 1.07 -14.92
N SER A 187 2.82 2.16 -14.48
CA SER A 187 1.44 2.51 -14.82
C SER A 187 1.27 2.75 -16.31
N GLU A 188 2.18 3.49 -16.95
CA GLU A 188 2.15 3.74 -18.39
C GLU A 188 2.27 2.44 -19.20
N ARG A 189 3.16 1.54 -18.78
CA ARG A 189 3.29 0.20 -19.37
C ARG A 189 1.97 -0.54 -19.26
N VAL A 190 1.38 -0.64 -18.07
CA VAL A 190 0.10 -1.35 -17.85
C VAL A 190 -1.04 -0.70 -18.61
N ARG A 191 -1.13 0.63 -18.67
CA ARG A 191 -2.17 1.34 -19.43
C ARG A 191 -2.13 0.97 -20.92
N ALA A 192 -0.95 1.03 -21.55
CA ALA A 192 -0.79 0.66 -22.96
C ALA A 192 -1.19 -0.80 -23.20
N ASN A 193 -0.69 -1.66 -22.33
CA ASN A 193 -0.95 -3.08 -22.29
C ASN A 193 -2.46 -3.46 -22.19
N MET A 194 -3.21 -2.79 -21.31
CA MET A 194 -4.66 -3.02 -21.18
C MET A 194 -5.42 -2.51 -22.41
N ALA A 195 -4.98 -1.39 -22.99
CA ALA A 195 -5.57 -0.83 -24.21
C ALA A 195 -5.35 -1.73 -25.44
N ASP A 196 -4.14 -2.26 -25.62
CA ASP A 196 -3.80 -3.19 -26.70
C ASP A 196 -4.62 -4.49 -26.61
N ALA A 197 -4.83 -4.98 -25.39
CA ALA A 197 -5.67 -6.14 -25.10
C ALA A 197 -7.19 -5.86 -25.18
N LYS A 198 -7.59 -4.59 -25.35
CA LYS A 198 -8.99 -4.13 -25.36
C LYS A 198 -9.78 -4.57 -24.11
N LEU A 199 -9.11 -4.57 -22.96
CA LEU A 199 -9.76 -4.91 -21.70
C LEU A 199 -10.56 -3.72 -21.18
N ASP A 200 -11.77 -4.00 -20.69
CA ASP A 200 -12.73 -3.00 -20.19
C ASP A 200 -12.38 -2.56 -18.77
N VAL A 201 -11.19 -1.94 -18.62
CA VAL A 201 -10.65 -1.41 -17.36
C VAL A 201 -10.02 -0.04 -17.60
N ILE A 202 -9.99 0.81 -16.58
CA ILE A 202 -9.42 2.15 -16.64
C ILE A 202 -8.11 2.17 -15.87
N VAL A 203 -7.03 2.62 -16.52
CA VAL A 203 -5.76 2.94 -15.86
C VAL A 203 -5.49 4.42 -16.11
N PRO A 204 -5.48 5.30 -15.08
CA PRO A 204 -5.33 6.75 -15.27
C PRO A 204 -4.07 7.13 -16.06
N ALA A 205 -4.16 8.15 -16.92
CA ALA A 205 -3.00 8.63 -17.68
C ALA A 205 -2.00 9.35 -16.76
N MET A 206 -0.69 9.15 -17.00
CA MET A 206 0.35 9.86 -16.25
C MET A 206 0.73 11.17 -16.94
N PHE A 207 0.82 12.25 -16.16
CA PHE A 207 1.29 13.54 -16.64
C PHE A 207 2.79 13.68 -16.45
N LYS A 208 3.57 13.00 -17.29
CA LYS A 208 5.04 12.82 -17.17
C LYS A 208 5.82 14.10 -16.86
N LYS A 209 5.40 15.25 -17.41
CA LYS A 209 6.03 16.55 -17.16
C LYS A 209 5.98 16.98 -15.68
N TYR A 210 5.00 16.49 -14.93
CA TYR A 210 4.76 16.81 -13.53
C TYR A 210 5.08 15.61 -12.62
N CYS A 211 5.83 14.63 -13.13
CA CYS A 211 6.29 13.49 -12.33
C CYS A 211 7.79 13.61 -12.06
N THR A 212 8.17 13.48 -10.79
CA THR A 212 9.55 13.49 -10.30
C THR A 212 9.79 12.24 -9.43
N GLU A 213 10.92 12.17 -8.73
CA GLU A 213 11.17 11.12 -7.75
C GLU A 213 10.14 11.14 -6.60
N ARG A 214 9.63 12.32 -6.25
CA ARG A 214 8.82 12.56 -5.03
C ARG A 214 7.41 13.08 -5.31
N LEU A 215 7.11 13.39 -6.56
CA LEU A 215 5.80 13.83 -7.04
C LEU A 215 5.33 12.92 -8.17
N LEU A 216 4.11 12.39 -8.05
CA LEU A 216 3.44 11.67 -9.13
C LEU A 216 2.15 12.39 -9.46
N THR A 217 1.98 12.78 -10.73
CA THR A 217 0.75 13.42 -11.21
C THR A 217 0.06 12.53 -12.24
N MET A 218 -1.20 12.19 -11.97
CA MET A 218 -2.02 11.33 -12.84
C MET A 218 -3.41 11.92 -13.06
N GLU A 219 -4.11 11.43 -14.08
CA GLU A 219 -5.50 11.77 -14.37
C GLU A 219 -6.40 11.49 -13.15
N PHE A 220 -7.30 12.42 -12.84
CA PHE A 220 -8.29 12.21 -11.79
C PHE A 220 -9.37 11.24 -12.28
N ALA A 221 -9.38 10.03 -11.72
CA ALA A 221 -10.45 9.08 -11.94
C ALA A 221 -11.67 9.42 -11.06
N LYS A 222 -12.84 9.50 -11.70
CA LYS A 222 -14.11 9.69 -10.99
C LYS A 222 -14.64 8.32 -10.57
N GLY A 223 -15.07 8.17 -9.33
CA GLY A 223 -15.63 6.91 -8.88
C GLY A 223 -15.67 6.78 -7.38
N PHE A 224 -16.09 5.61 -6.92
CA PHE A 224 -16.14 5.24 -5.52
C PHE A 224 -15.39 3.94 -5.27
N LYS A 225 -15.05 3.65 -4.01
CA LYS A 225 -14.26 2.47 -3.65
C LYS A 225 -15.02 1.19 -3.99
N VAL A 226 -14.30 0.16 -4.46
CA VAL A 226 -14.89 -1.17 -4.71
C VAL A 226 -15.52 -1.80 -3.45
N THR A 227 -15.10 -1.37 -2.26
CA THR A 227 -15.60 -1.86 -0.97
C THR A 227 -16.90 -1.18 -0.51
N ASP A 228 -17.40 -0.18 -1.22
CA ASP A 228 -18.60 0.56 -0.86
C ASP A 228 -19.86 -0.16 -1.37
N SER A 229 -20.42 -1.05 -0.55
CA SER A 229 -21.57 -1.87 -0.92
C SER A 229 -22.83 -1.05 -1.17
N GLU A 230 -23.02 0.06 -0.44
CA GLU A 230 -24.20 0.92 -0.59
C GLU A 230 -24.23 1.57 -1.96
N LEU A 231 -23.08 2.10 -2.42
CA LEU A 231 -22.98 2.69 -3.76
C LEU A 231 -23.06 1.66 -4.88
N LEU A 232 -22.54 0.44 -4.66
CA LEU A 232 -22.70 -0.66 -5.62
C LEU A 232 -24.19 -1.01 -5.81
N ASP A 233 -24.94 -1.11 -4.72
CA ASP A 233 -26.37 -1.44 -4.75
C ASP A 233 -27.21 -0.29 -5.32
N ALA A 234 -26.90 0.95 -4.94
CA ALA A 234 -27.58 2.13 -5.44
C ALA A 234 -27.46 2.30 -6.97
N HIS A 235 -26.31 1.90 -7.54
CA HIS A 235 -26.09 1.94 -8.98
C HIS A 235 -26.49 0.63 -9.69
N GLY A 236 -27.04 -0.36 -8.98
CA GLY A 236 -27.48 -1.63 -9.56
C GLY A 236 -26.35 -2.42 -10.23
N ILE A 237 -25.12 -2.34 -9.69
CA ILE A 237 -23.94 -2.88 -10.34
C ILE A 237 -23.91 -4.41 -10.23
N ASP A 238 -23.77 -5.07 -11.37
CA ASP A 238 -23.47 -6.50 -11.44
C ASP A 238 -22.06 -6.78 -10.91
N ARG A 239 -22.01 -7.27 -9.67
CA ARG A 239 -20.77 -7.59 -8.96
C ARG A 239 -20.00 -8.74 -9.62
N GLU A 240 -20.67 -9.72 -10.22
CA GLU A 240 -20.00 -10.83 -10.90
C GLU A 240 -19.32 -10.34 -12.17
N ALA A 241 -20.01 -9.54 -12.97
CA ALA A 241 -19.45 -8.95 -14.17
C ALA A 241 -18.29 -8.00 -13.86
N LEU A 242 -18.39 -7.22 -12.77
CA LEU A 242 -17.31 -6.37 -12.29
C LEU A 242 -16.08 -7.19 -11.88
N MET A 243 -16.28 -8.21 -11.05
CA MET A 243 -15.19 -9.08 -10.60
C MET A 243 -14.53 -9.80 -11.77
N ARG A 244 -15.31 -10.25 -12.75
CA ARG A 244 -14.78 -10.88 -13.97
C ARG A 244 -13.85 -9.94 -14.72
N ARG A 245 -14.20 -8.65 -14.89
CA ARG A 245 -13.33 -7.65 -15.52
C ARG A 245 -12.03 -7.45 -14.74
N ILE A 246 -12.12 -7.33 -13.41
CA ILE A 246 -10.95 -7.18 -12.53
C ILE A 246 -10.03 -8.39 -12.67
N CYS A 247 -10.57 -9.60 -12.50
CA CYS A 247 -9.82 -10.85 -12.62
C CYS A 247 -9.20 -11.01 -14.01
N GLN A 248 -9.91 -10.65 -15.09
CA GLN A 248 -9.36 -10.68 -16.45
C GLN A 248 -8.17 -9.74 -16.61
N ALA A 249 -8.22 -8.53 -16.06
CA ALA A 249 -7.11 -7.58 -16.14
C ALA A 249 -5.86 -8.08 -15.39
N PHE A 250 -6.03 -8.57 -14.16
CA PHE A 250 -4.91 -9.15 -13.39
C PHE A 250 -4.39 -10.45 -14.01
N ALA A 251 -5.27 -11.33 -14.48
CA ALA A 251 -4.86 -12.55 -15.20
C ALA A 251 -4.09 -12.21 -16.47
N HIS A 252 -4.49 -11.18 -17.22
CA HIS A 252 -3.77 -10.76 -18.41
C HIS A 252 -2.38 -10.21 -18.08
N GLN A 253 -2.26 -9.40 -17.02
CA GLN A 253 -0.97 -8.92 -16.51
C GLN A 253 -0.03 -10.09 -16.17
N VAL A 254 -0.51 -11.10 -15.43
CA VAL A 254 0.30 -12.25 -15.01
C VAL A 254 0.61 -13.19 -16.17
N TYR A 255 -0.43 -13.70 -16.84
CA TYR A 255 -0.30 -14.83 -17.76
C TYR A 255 0.03 -14.42 -19.19
N VAL A 256 -0.31 -13.21 -19.63
CA VAL A 256 -0.07 -12.75 -21.02
C VAL A 256 1.12 -11.81 -21.10
N GLN A 257 1.24 -10.87 -20.17
CA GLN A 257 2.29 -9.85 -20.23
C GLN A 257 3.52 -10.22 -19.41
N GLY A 258 3.34 -11.06 -18.38
CA GLY A 258 4.41 -11.32 -17.43
C GLY A 258 4.79 -10.09 -16.61
N PHE A 259 3.97 -9.04 -16.56
CA PHE A 259 4.23 -7.83 -15.80
C PHE A 259 2.97 -7.47 -15.03
N PHE A 260 3.02 -7.57 -13.71
CA PHE A 260 1.83 -7.52 -12.87
C PHE A 260 2.05 -6.74 -11.59
N ASN A 261 0.97 -6.11 -11.12
CA ASN A 261 0.91 -5.48 -9.82
C ASN A 261 0.81 -6.56 -8.71
N CYS A 262 1.73 -6.50 -7.75
CA CYS A 262 1.82 -7.41 -6.62
C CYS A 262 0.98 -6.95 -5.41
N ASP A 263 0.35 -5.77 -5.46
CA ASP A 263 -0.48 -5.23 -4.38
C ASP A 263 -1.89 -4.85 -4.87
N PRO A 264 -2.76 -5.85 -5.17
CA PRO A 264 -4.14 -5.61 -5.59
C PRO A 264 -5.07 -5.30 -4.40
N HIS A 265 -4.63 -4.42 -3.49
CA HIS A 265 -5.41 -4.02 -2.33
C HIS A 265 -6.73 -3.34 -2.76
N PRO A 266 -7.88 -3.63 -2.11
CA PRO A 266 -9.16 -3.01 -2.49
C PRO A 266 -9.16 -1.47 -2.47
N GLY A 267 -8.29 -0.86 -1.64
CA GLY A 267 -8.09 0.59 -1.62
C GLY A 267 -7.52 1.19 -2.91
N ASN A 268 -6.87 0.37 -3.75
CA ASN A 268 -6.32 0.75 -5.05
C ASN A 268 -7.31 0.50 -6.21
N LEU A 269 -8.57 0.18 -5.90
CA LEU A 269 -9.61 -0.09 -6.89
C LEU A 269 -10.78 0.87 -6.70
N LEU A 270 -11.06 1.66 -7.73
CA LEU A 270 -12.28 2.48 -7.80
C LEU A 270 -13.21 1.93 -8.87
N ILE A 271 -14.49 2.25 -8.74
CA ILE A 271 -15.52 1.93 -9.72
C ILE A 271 -16.00 3.24 -10.34
N GLN A 272 -15.83 3.35 -11.65
CA GLN A 272 -16.35 4.45 -12.45
C GLN A 272 -17.58 3.97 -13.21
N VAL A 273 -18.71 4.62 -13.00
CA VAL A 273 -19.95 4.35 -13.75
C VAL A 273 -20.01 5.33 -14.92
N GLY A 274 -20.05 4.80 -16.14
CA GLY A 274 -20.21 5.59 -17.35
C GLY A 274 -21.65 6.11 -17.52
N GLU A 275 -21.84 7.05 -18.44
CA GLU A 275 -23.18 7.54 -18.82
C GLU A 275 -24.06 6.43 -19.41
N ASP A 276 -23.43 5.39 -19.95
CA ASP A 276 -24.05 4.15 -20.44
C ASP A 276 -24.50 3.21 -19.31
N GLY A 277 -24.26 3.58 -18.04
CA GLY A 277 -24.51 2.72 -16.87
C GLY A 277 -23.46 1.62 -16.68
N THR A 278 -22.46 1.52 -17.56
CA THR A 278 -21.42 0.50 -17.45
C THR A 278 -20.46 0.85 -16.33
N ALA A 279 -20.37 -0.03 -15.32
CA ALA A 279 -19.37 0.05 -14.26
C ALA A 279 -18.02 -0.51 -14.74
N ARG A 280 -17.00 0.35 -14.78
CA ARG A 280 -15.63 -0.01 -15.16
C ARG A 280 -14.72 0.08 -13.93
N PRO A 281 -13.91 -0.95 -13.66
CA PRO A 281 -12.90 -0.87 -12.61
C PRO A 281 -11.78 0.06 -13.05
N VAL A 282 -11.42 0.97 -12.16
CA VAL A 282 -10.24 1.83 -12.27
C VAL A 282 -9.16 1.22 -11.39
N LEU A 283 -8.06 0.82 -12.03
CA LEU A 283 -6.90 0.24 -11.37
C LEU A 283 -5.92 1.36 -11.03
N LEU A 284 -5.72 1.59 -9.74
CA LEU A 284 -4.79 2.57 -9.20
C LEU A 284 -3.53 1.88 -8.66
N ASP A 285 -2.49 2.67 -8.44
CA ASP A 285 -1.21 2.31 -7.81
C ASP A 285 -0.46 1.15 -8.47
N TYR A 286 0.66 1.48 -9.11
CA TYR A 286 1.58 0.52 -9.70
C TYR A 286 2.98 0.60 -9.07
N GLY A 287 3.04 1.02 -7.79
CA GLY A 287 4.28 1.13 -7.03
C GLY A 287 4.96 -0.21 -6.78
N MET A 288 4.19 -1.31 -6.79
CA MET A 288 4.68 -2.67 -6.61
C MET A 288 4.46 -3.56 -7.85
N CYS A 289 5.17 -3.30 -8.95
CA CYS A 289 5.13 -4.19 -10.11
C CYS A 289 6.32 -5.15 -10.14
N ARG A 290 6.08 -6.38 -10.62
CA ARG A 290 7.14 -7.36 -10.90
C ARG A 290 7.00 -7.94 -12.30
N GLU A 291 8.15 -8.33 -12.84
CA GLU A 291 8.25 -9.03 -14.11
C GLU A 291 8.50 -10.53 -13.86
N LEU A 292 7.78 -11.37 -14.57
CA LEU A 292 7.91 -12.81 -14.60
C LEU A 292 8.49 -13.21 -15.95
N ASN A 293 9.55 -14.00 -15.91
CA ASN A 293 10.03 -14.67 -17.12
C ASN A 293 9.05 -15.78 -17.54
N ASP A 294 9.18 -16.24 -18.79
CA ASP A 294 8.25 -17.22 -19.37
C ASP A 294 8.21 -18.54 -18.59
N GLU A 295 9.34 -18.98 -18.05
CA GLU A 295 9.40 -20.18 -17.21
C GLU A 295 8.50 -20.07 -15.98
N LYS A 296 8.58 -18.97 -15.23
CA LYS A 296 7.72 -18.73 -14.07
C LYS A 296 6.26 -18.56 -14.48
N ARG A 297 5.99 -17.85 -15.58
CA ARG A 297 4.61 -17.67 -16.08
C ARG A 297 3.95 -19.00 -16.42
N ILE A 298 4.67 -19.89 -17.12
CA ILE A 298 4.20 -21.23 -17.46
C ILE A 298 4.01 -22.05 -16.19
N ALA A 299 4.91 -21.95 -15.21
CA ALA A 299 4.78 -22.65 -13.94
C ALA A 299 3.53 -22.20 -13.15
N PHE A 300 3.22 -20.90 -13.13
CA PHE A 300 2.00 -20.37 -12.50
C PHE A 300 0.70 -20.78 -13.20
N ALA A 301 0.75 -21.12 -14.48
CA ALA A 301 -0.41 -21.52 -15.27
C ALA A 301 -0.72 -23.02 -15.22
N ARG A 302 0.14 -23.82 -14.60
CA ARG A 302 -0.03 -25.27 -14.39
C ARG A 302 -0.70 -25.56 -13.06
#